data_AF-A0A9R1QUY1-F1
#
_entry.id   AF-A0A9R1QUY1-F1
#
_cell.length_a   1.000
_cell.length_b   1.000
_cell.length_c   1.000
_cell.angle_alpha   90.00
_cell.angle_beta   90.00
_cell.angle_gamma   90.00
#
_symmetry.space_group_name_H-M   'P 1'
#
loop_
_entity.id
_entity.type
_entity.pdbx_description
1 polymer ?
#
loop_
_entity_poly.entity_id
_entity_poly.type
_entity_poly.pdbx_seq_one_letter_code
_entity_poly.pdbx_strand_id
1 'polypeptide(L)'
;MKRNVMGFFALPLAEKAALAQQPGEIEGYGQAFVVSEEQTLDWADMFFLLTQPPSYRDLRLWPSNPSTFKNCLENYSEEVQRVAGELLGAMAEILGVRDHSDMTRLAASQSVRMNYYPPCPEAHVDSVLGLSPHSDAVGLTLEVVGDEKPRYRSVSVEEYVKLVFSSKLNGKNIMDAMKIN
;
A
#
# COMPACT_ATOMS: atom_id res chain seq x y z
N MET A 1 -1.69 6.81 -15.22
CA MET A 1 -1.04 5.86 -14.27
C MET A 1 -1.43 4.39 -14.51
N LYS A 2 -2.71 4.00 -14.41
CA LYS A 2 -3.18 2.60 -14.56
C LYS A 2 -2.48 1.75 -15.64
N ARG A 3 -2.45 2.22 -16.89
CA ARG A 3 -1.79 1.50 -18.01
C ARG A 3 -0.30 1.25 -17.79
N ASN A 4 0.43 2.20 -17.19
CA ASN A 4 1.84 2.04 -16.89
C ASN A 4 2.06 1.00 -15.78
N VAL A 5 1.21 0.99 -14.74
CA VAL A 5 1.24 -0.02 -13.68
C VAL A 5 0.98 -1.42 -14.25
N MET A 6 -0.08 -1.57 -15.05
CA MET A 6 -0.38 -2.85 -15.72
C MET A 6 0.75 -3.30 -16.64
N GLY A 7 1.32 -2.37 -17.42
CA GLY A 7 2.45 -2.65 -18.30
C GLY A 7 3.68 -3.12 -17.52
N PHE A 8 3.96 -2.52 -16.36
CA PHE A 8 5.05 -2.94 -15.47
C PHE A 8 4.82 -4.36 -14.92
N PHE A 9 3.64 -4.66 -14.38
CA PHE A 9 3.37 -5.99 -13.80
C PHE A 9 3.33 -7.11 -14.84
N ALA A 10 3.07 -6.78 -16.11
CA ALA A 10 3.13 -7.69 -17.25
C ALA A 10 4.56 -7.98 -17.75
N LEU A 11 5.58 -7.30 -17.22
CA LEU A 11 6.97 -7.57 -17.58
C LEU A 11 7.44 -8.94 -17.04
N PRO A 12 8.45 -9.55 -17.67
CA PRO A 12 9.12 -10.72 -17.15
C PRO A 12 9.59 -10.51 -15.70
N LEU A 13 9.53 -11.57 -14.88
CA LEU A 13 9.96 -11.51 -13.49
C LEU A 13 11.37 -10.94 -13.33
N ALA A 14 12.30 -11.27 -14.24
CA ALA A 14 13.67 -10.75 -14.18
C ALA A 14 13.74 -9.21 -14.28
N GLU A 15 12.87 -8.59 -15.07
CA GLU A 15 12.82 -7.12 -15.18
C GLU A 15 12.21 -6.49 -13.93
N LYS A 16 11.16 -7.10 -13.36
CA LYS A 16 10.55 -6.63 -12.11
C LYS A 16 11.50 -6.80 -10.92
N ALA A 17 12.16 -7.96 -10.83
CA ALA A 17 13.11 -8.30 -9.78
C ALA A 17 14.39 -7.46 -9.83
N ALA A 18 14.73 -6.85 -10.96
CA ALA A 18 15.81 -5.87 -11.04
C ALA A 18 15.54 -4.61 -10.20
N LEU A 19 14.27 -4.35 -9.84
CA LEU A 19 13.84 -3.25 -8.97
C LEU A 19 13.42 -3.77 -7.59
N ALA A 20 13.88 -4.96 -7.19
CA ALA A 20 13.46 -5.58 -5.95
C ALA A 20 13.92 -4.81 -4.70
N GLN A 21 13.10 -4.88 -3.66
CA GLN A 21 13.44 -4.40 -2.32
C GLN A 21 14.77 -5.02 -1.86
N GLN A 22 15.61 -4.21 -1.22
CA GLN A 22 16.84 -4.68 -0.59
C GLN A 22 16.59 -5.02 0.88
N PRO A 23 17.40 -5.90 1.50
CA PRO A 23 17.25 -6.21 2.92
C PRO A 23 17.30 -4.95 3.79
N GLY A 24 16.24 -4.73 4.58
CA GLY A 24 16.09 -3.55 5.44
C GLY A 24 15.42 -2.34 4.78
N GLU A 25 15.19 -2.38 3.47
CA GLU A 25 14.53 -1.32 2.71
C GLU A 25 13.06 -1.67 2.42
N ILE A 26 12.22 -0.64 2.29
CA ILE A 26 10.78 -0.81 1.99
C ILE A 26 10.42 -0.45 0.54
N GLU A 27 11.25 0.32 -0.16
CA GLU A 27 11.03 0.70 -1.56
C GLU A 27 11.50 -0.41 -2.51
N GLY A 28 10.75 -0.58 -3.61
CA GLY A 28 11.04 -1.59 -4.62
C GLY A 28 9.93 -2.63 -4.75
N TYR A 29 10.19 -3.62 -5.62
CA TYR A 29 9.29 -4.74 -5.92
C TYR A 29 9.51 -5.86 -4.91
N GLY A 30 8.43 -6.30 -4.27
CA GLY A 30 8.52 -7.29 -3.20
C GLY A 30 7.33 -7.22 -2.26
N GLN A 31 7.35 -8.05 -1.22
CA GLN A 31 6.36 -8.02 -0.14
C GLN A 31 6.89 -7.22 1.03
N ALA A 32 6.04 -6.38 1.62
CA ALA A 32 6.40 -5.67 2.84
C ALA A 32 6.31 -6.60 4.06
N PHE A 33 7.27 -6.47 4.98
CA PHE A 33 7.24 -7.07 6.32
C PHE A 33 7.16 -8.61 6.35
N VAL A 34 7.95 -9.31 5.52
CA VAL A 34 8.16 -10.76 5.67
C VAL A 34 9.19 -11.01 6.79
N VAL A 35 8.75 -11.56 7.92
CA VAL A 35 9.54 -11.68 9.16
C VAL A 35 9.77 -13.11 9.64
N SER A 36 9.04 -14.11 9.12
CA SER A 36 9.27 -15.53 9.45
C SER A 36 8.82 -16.46 8.33
N GLU A 37 9.29 -17.71 8.37
CA GLU A 37 8.92 -18.75 7.39
C GLU A 37 7.47 -19.24 7.59
N GLU A 38 6.93 -19.12 8.80
CA GLU A 38 5.56 -19.51 9.13
C GLU A 38 4.53 -18.41 8.86
N GLN A 39 4.97 -17.24 8.38
CA GLN A 39 4.09 -16.12 8.10
C GLN A 39 3.18 -16.46 6.90
N THR A 40 1.88 -16.28 7.08
CA THR A 40 0.94 -16.29 5.96
C THR A 40 1.18 -15.06 5.10
N LEU A 41 1.36 -15.27 3.80
CA LEU A 41 1.60 -14.21 2.83
C LEU A 41 0.32 -13.88 2.07
N ASP A 42 0.21 -12.61 1.71
CA ASP A 42 -0.86 -12.10 0.86
C ASP A 42 -0.69 -12.58 -0.59
N TRP A 43 -1.81 -12.88 -1.25
CA TRP A 43 -1.85 -13.27 -2.66
C TRP A 43 -1.84 -12.03 -3.57
N ALA A 44 -0.74 -11.30 -3.52
CA ALA A 44 -0.49 -10.13 -4.33
C ALA A 44 0.98 -10.02 -4.68
N ASP A 45 1.29 -9.30 -5.75
CA ASP A 45 2.57 -8.65 -5.96
C ASP A 45 2.45 -7.19 -5.51
N MET A 46 3.51 -6.64 -4.93
CA MET A 46 3.53 -5.24 -4.48
C MET A 46 4.77 -4.51 -5.00
N PHE A 47 4.58 -3.23 -5.32
CA PHE A 47 5.65 -2.30 -5.67
C PHE A 47 5.46 -0.97 -4.94
N PHE A 48 6.43 -0.59 -4.11
CA PHE A 48 6.34 0.59 -3.24
C PHE A 48 7.41 1.62 -3.59
N LEU A 49 7.02 2.89 -3.70
CA LEU A 49 7.93 4.00 -3.98
C LEU A 49 7.57 5.22 -3.14
N LEU A 50 8.58 5.90 -2.62
CA LEU A 50 8.43 7.25 -2.07
C LEU A 50 8.37 8.25 -3.23
N THR A 51 7.39 9.15 -3.18
CA THR A 51 7.11 10.09 -4.28
C THR A 51 7.18 11.55 -3.86
N GLN A 52 6.89 11.88 -2.59
CA GLN A 52 7.02 13.25 -2.06
C GLN A 52 7.67 13.28 -0.67
N PRO A 53 8.46 14.33 -0.38
CA PRO A 53 8.96 15.35 -1.32
C PRO A 53 9.94 14.76 -2.36
N PRO A 54 10.30 15.49 -3.45
CA PRO A 54 11.20 14.96 -4.48
C PRO A 54 12.56 14.50 -3.96
N SER A 55 13.01 15.05 -2.82
CA SER A 55 14.26 14.66 -2.15
C SER A 55 14.23 13.24 -1.56
N TYR A 56 13.07 12.61 -1.42
CA TYR A 56 12.93 11.23 -0.93
C TYR A 56 12.95 10.20 -2.06
N ARG A 57 12.92 10.63 -3.33
CA ARG A 57 12.80 9.72 -4.47
C ARG A 57 14.14 9.03 -4.75
N ASP A 58 14.16 7.70 -4.70
CA ASP A 58 15.23 6.93 -5.34
C ASP A 58 14.89 6.61 -6.80
N LEU A 59 15.37 7.44 -7.72
CA LEU A 59 15.11 7.29 -9.15
C LEU A 59 15.72 6.02 -9.78
N ARG A 60 16.60 5.31 -9.06
CA ARG A 60 17.12 4.00 -9.49
C ARG A 60 16.04 2.93 -9.42
N LEU A 61 15.10 3.06 -8.47
CA LEU A 61 13.97 2.15 -8.30
C LEU A 61 12.80 2.48 -9.22
N TRP A 62 12.80 3.64 -9.89
CA TRP A 62 11.71 4.02 -10.77
C TRP A 62 11.80 3.24 -12.11
N PRO A 63 10.74 2.54 -12.54
CA PRO A 63 10.76 1.76 -13.77
C PRO A 63 11.04 2.61 -15.01
N SER A 64 11.94 2.13 -15.86
CA SER A 64 12.18 2.69 -17.20
C SER A 64 11.32 2.01 -18.27
N ASN A 65 10.67 0.90 -17.94
CA ASN A 65 9.75 0.15 -18.79
C ASN A 65 8.42 -0.03 -18.03
N PRO A 66 7.28 0.43 -18.57
CA PRO A 66 7.11 1.19 -19.80
C PRO A 66 7.84 2.54 -19.81
N SER A 67 8.25 3.02 -20.98
CA SER A 67 9.06 4.25 -21.12
C SER A 67 8.40 5.52 -20.58
N THR A 68 7.07 5.53 -20.47
CA THR A 68 6.31 6.67 -19.93
C THR A 68 6.08 6.59 -18.42
N PHE A 69 6.54 5.52 -17.75
CA PHE A 69 6.20 5.26 -16.34
C PHE A 69 6.66 6.39 -15.42
N LYS A 70 7.92 6.83 -15.53
CA LYS A 70 8.50 7.87 -14.65
C LYS A 70 7.72 9.18 -14.71
N ASN A 71 7.59 9.75 -15.92
CA ASN A 71 6.87 11.01 -16.11
C ASN A 71 5.39 10.88 -15.71
N CYS A 72 4.78 9.72 -15.95
CA CYS A 72 3.39 9.49 -15.56
C CYS A 72 3.23 9.39 -14.05
N LEU A 73 4.16 8.77 -13.33
CA LEU A 73 4.16 8.68 -11.87
C LEU A 73 4.41 10.04 -11.23
N GLU A 74 5.32 10.84 -11.79
CA GLU A 74 5.60 12.20 -11.32
C GLU A 74 4.34 13.09 -11.42
N ASN A 75 3.75 13.21 -12.61
CA ASN A 75 2.53 14.00 -12.79
C ASN A 75 1.37 13.47 -11.93
N TYR A 76 1.25 12.15 -11.78
CA TYR A 76 0.22 11.56 -10.93
C TYR A 76 0.45 11.90 -9.46
N SER A 77 1.70 11.82 -8.97
CA SER A 77 2.06 12.15 -7.60
C SER A 77 1.74 13.61 -7.25
N GLU A 78 2.06 14.55 -8.15
CA GLU A 78 1.77 15.98 -7.96
C GLU A 78 0.27 16.24 -7.87
N GLU A 79 -0.53 15.69 -8.79
CA GLU A 79 -1.98 15.86 -8.75
C GLU A 79 -2.62 15.21 -7.51
N VAL A 80 -2.16 14.02 -7.12
CA VAL A 80 -2.64 13.35 -5.90
C VAL A 80 -2.28 14.16 -4.66
N GLN A 81 -1.07 14.74 -4.59
CA GLN A 81 -0.67 15.60 -3.48
C GLN A 81 -1.52 16.86 -3.39
N ARG A 82 -1.79 17.52 -4.54
CA ARG A 82 -2.68 18.68 -4.61
C ARG A 82 -4.09 18.35 -4.10
N VAL A 83 -4.69 17.27 -4.63
CA VAL A 83 -6.04 16.83 -4.22
C VAL A 83 -6.08 16.44 -2.74
N ALA A 84 -5.07 15.73 -2.23
CA ALA A 84 -4.99 15.39 -0.81
C ALA A 84 -4.91 16.65 0.07
N GLY A 85 -4.11 17.64 -0.33
CA GLY A 85 -4.04 18.93 0.37
C GLY A 85 -5.37 19.69 0.39
N GLU A 86 -6.09 19.73 -0.73
CA GLU A 86 -7.42 20.35 -0.83
C GLU A 86 -8.44 19.64 0.07
N LEU A 87 -8.46 18.31 0.06
CA LEU A 87 -9.36 17.51 0.91
C LEU A 87 -9.06 17.71 2.39
N LEU A 88 -7.79 17.66 2.79
CA LEU A 88 -7.38 17.88 4.18
C LEU A 88 -7.70 19.31 4.63
N GLY A 89 -7.55 20.30 3.76
CA GLY A 89 -7.94 21.69 4.02
C GLY A 89 -9.44 21.84 4.23
N ALA A 90 -10.27 21.19 3.40
CA ALA A 90 -11.72 21.18 3.57
C ALA A 90 -12.14 20.46 4.87
N MET A 91 -11.49 19.35 5.22
CA MET A 91 -11.72 18.66 6.49
C MET A 91 -11.36 19.55 7.69
N ALA A 92 -10.24 20.27 7.62
CA ALA A 92 -9.82 21.23 8.65
C ALA A 92 -10.88 22.31 8.88
N GLU A 93 -11.44 22.87 7.80
CA GLU A 93 -12.51 23.87 7.87
C GLU A 93 -13.77 23.32 8.55
N ILE A 94 -14.25 22.14 8.12
CA ILE A 94 -15.45 21.49 8.67
C ILE A 94 -15.28 21.18 10.16
N LEU A 95 -14.08 20.77 10.57
CA LEU A 95 -13.75 20.43 11.97
C LEU A 95 -13.41 21.66 12.82
N GLY A 96 -13.38 22.87 12.24
CA GLY A 96 -13.04 24.10 12.95
C GLY A 96 -11.58 24.20 13.39
N VAL A 97 -10.67 23.52 12.69
CA VAL A 97 -9.22 23.60 12.96
C VAL A 97 -8.72 24.99 12.53
N ARG A 98 -8.14 25.73 13.47
CA ARG A 98 -7.74 27.14 13.24
C ARG A 98 -6.56 27.28 12.28
N ASP A 99 -5.58 26.40 12.39
CA ASP A 99 -4.42 26.37 11.50
C ASP A 99 -4.54 25.17 10.57
N HIS A 100 -5.00 25.41 9.34
CA HIS A 100 -5.14 24.35 8.33
C HIS A 100 -3.78 23.73 7.97
N SER A 101 -2.66 24.40 8.27
CA SER A 101 -1.33 23.85 8.01
C SER A 101 -1.02 22.61 8.84
N ASP A 102 -1.61 22.47 10.04
CA ASP A 102 -1.45 21.27 10.87
C ASP A 102 -1.98 20.02 10.17
N MET A 103 -3.14 20.13 9.52
CA MET A 103 -3.75 19.02 8.77
C MET A 103 -3.15 18.85 7.37
N THR A 104 -2.93 19.94 6.63
CA THR A 104 -2.45 19.85 5.24
C THR A 104 -0.99 19.38 5.14
N ARG A 105 -0.19 19.53 6.22
CA ARG A 105 1.14 18.89 6.32
C ARG A 105 1.12 17.38 6.21
N LEU A 106 -0.01 16.72 6.47
CA LEU A 106 -0.15 15.26 6.25
C LEU A 106 0.03 14.87 4.77
N ALA A 107 -0.19 15.80 3.83
CA ALA A 107 0.08 15.59 2.40
C ALA A 107 1.54 15.92 1.99
N ALA A 108 2.38 16.41 2.91
CA ALA A 108 3.75 16.81 2.58
C ALA A 108 4.68 15.62 2.30
N SER A 109 4.39 14.45 2.87
CA SER A 109 5.05 13.20 2.55
C SER A 109 4.06 12.27 1.85
N GLN A 110 4.51 11.63 0.78
CA GLN A 110 3.67 10.75 -0.03
C GLN A 110 4.48 9.53 -0.47
N SER A 111 3.81 8.40 -0.45
CA SER A 111 4.26 7.16 -1.08
C SER A 111 3.17 6.62 -1.99
N VAL A 112 3.56 5.80 -2.96
CA VAL A 112 2.65 5.09 -3.84
C VAL A 112 2.91 3.60 -3.69
N ARG A 113 1.88 2.87 -3.27
CA ARG A 113 1.86 1.40 -3.25
C ARG A 113 1.02 0.91 -4.43
N MET A 114 1.65 0.13 -5.31
CA MET A 114 0.99 -0.51 -6.44
C MET A 114 0.82 -1.98 -6.12
N ASN A 115 -0.43 -2.43 -6.05
CA ASN A 115 -0.74 -3.84 -5.78
C ASN A 115 -1.26 -4.50 -7.06
N TYR A 116 -0.79 -5.71 -7.33
CA TYR A 116 -1.26 -6.55 -8.42
C TYR A 116 -1.74 -7.89 -7.85
N TYR A 117 -3.01 -8.22 -8.06
CA TYR A 117 -3.64 -9.42 -7.54
C TYR A 117 -3.80 -10.43 -8.67
N PRO A 118 -2.87 -11.40 -8.85
CA PRO A 118 -3.00 -12.40 -9.90
C PRO A 118 -4.21 -13.30 -9.65
N PRO A 119 -4.82 -13.89 -10.71
CA PRO A 119 -5.87 -14.89 -10.54
C PRO A 119 -5.42 -16.01 -9.60
N CYS A 120 -6.24 -16.31 -8.59
CA CYS A 120 -5.98 -17.40 -7.64
C CYS A 120 -6.92 -18.58 -7.94
N PRO A 121 -6.40 -19.79 -8.22
CA PRO A 121 -7.22 -21.00 -8.39
C PRO A 121 -8.06 -21.33 -7.15
N GLU A 122 -7.55 -21.00 -5.97
CA GLU A 122 -8.15 -21.25 -4.66
C GLU A 122 -8.88 -20.01 -4.11
N ALA A 123 -9.25 -19.04 -4.97
CA ALA A 123 -9.96 -17.83 -4.54
C ALA A 123 -11.32 -18.08 -3.84
N HIS A 124 -11.82 -19.32 -3.90
CA HIS A 124 -13.05 -19.75 -3.23
C HIS A 124 -12.81 -20.21 -1.78
N VAL A 125 -11.55 -20.34 -1.35
CA VAL A 125 -11.15 -20.68 0.01
C VAL A 125 -10.93 -19.37 0.76
N ASP A 126 -11.70 -19.14 1.83
CA ASP A 126 -11.67 -17.90 2.62
C ASP A 126 -10.28 -17.60 3.26
N SER A 127 -9.34 -18.54 3.23
CA SER A 127 -7.98 -18.38 3.75
C SER A 127 -7.01 -17.66 2.79
N VAL A 128 -7.36 -17.46 1.51
CA VAL A 128 -6.51 -16.72 0.57
C VAL A 128 -6.97 -15.27 0.46
N LEU A 129 -6.16 -14.36 0.96
CA LEU A 129 -6.44 -12.92 0.92
C LEU A 129 -5.48 -12.24 -0.05
N GLY A 130 -5.99 -11.31 -0.87
CA GLY A 130 -5.13 -10.46 -1.70
C GLY A 130 -4.36 -9.44 -0.85
N LEU A 131 -4.98 -8.95 0.23
CA LEU A 131 -4.34 -8.07 1.20
C LEU A 131 -4.96 -8.35 2.57
N SER A 132 -4.11 -8.64 3.55
CA SER A 132 -4.55 -8.99 4.91
C SER A 132 -5.31 -7.84 5.58
N PRO A 133 -6.21 -8.12 6.55
CA PRO A 133 -6.97 -7.08 7.24
C PRO A 133 -6.04 -6.11 7.95
N HIS A 134 -6.22 -4.82 7.72
CA HIS A 134 -5.40 -3.76 8.31
C HIS A 134 -6.19 -2.43 8.40
N SER A 135 -5.62 -1.49 9.13
CA SER A 135 -5.92 -0.07 9.00
C SER A 135 -4.68 0.61 8.42
N ASP A 136 -4.89 1.58 7.54
CA ASP A 136 -3.79 2.39 7.02
C ASP A 136 -3.10 3.16 8.15
N ALA A 137 -1.77 3.18 8.12
CA ALA A 137 -0.93 3.90 9.08
C ALA A 137 -0.59 5.33 8.63
N VAL A 138 -1.35 5.88 7.68
CA VAL A 138 -1.15 7.20 7.08
C VAL A 138 -2.35 8.12 7.33
N GLY A 139 -2.18 9.42 7.09
CA GLY A 139 -3.25 10.40 7.31
C GLY A 139 -4.41 10.31 6.31
N LEU A 140 -4.11 10.12 5.02
CA LEU A 140 -5.12 10.01 3.96
C LEU A 140 -4.61 9.10 2.84
N THR A 141 -5.45 8.15 2.42
CA THR A 141 -5.19 7.28 1.27
C THR A 141 -6.16 7.62 0.14
N LEU A 142 -5.62 7.83 -1.07
CA LEU A 142 -6.40 8.00 -2.29
C LEU A 142 -6.18 6.76 -3.17
N GLU A 143 -7.17 5.88 -3.23
CA GLU A 143 -7.08 4.62 -3.96
C GLU A 143 -7.63 4.74 -5.39
N VAL A 144 -6.90 4.18 -6.36
CA VAL A 144 -7.36 4.01 -7.74
C VAL A 144 -7.43 2.53 -8.06
N VAL A 145 -8.66 2.02 -8.14
CA VAL A 145 -8.95 0.61 -8.48
C VAL A 145 -8.90 0.37 -9.99
N GLY A 146 -8.59 -0.87 -10.39
CA GLY A 146 -8.63 -1.32 -11.77
C GLY A 146 -10.04 -1.23 -12.40
N ASP A 147 -10.19 -1.77 -13.60
CA ASP A 147 -11.46 -1.67 -14.34
C ASP A 147 -12.46 -2.77 -13.91
N GLU A 148 -12.01 -3.75 -13.13
CA GLU A 148 -12.87 -4.73 -12.48
C GLU A 148 -13.56 -4.15 -11.24
N LYS A 149 -14.72 -4.72 -10.88
CA LYS A 149 -15.42 -4.35 -9.66
C LYS A 149 -14.50 -4.61 -8.45
N PRO A 150 -14.23 -3.59 -7.62
CA PRO A 150 -13.40 -3.76 -6.43
C PRO A 150 -13.97 -4.84 -5.51
N ARG A 151 -13.08 -5.67 -4.97
CA ARG A 151 -13.39 -6.71 -3.98
C ARG A 151 -12.70 -6.36 -2.67
N TYR A 152 -13.25 -5.38 -1.96
CA TYR A 152 -12.84 -5.06 -0.60
C TYR A 152 -13.97 -5.35 0.38
N ARG A 153 -13.60 -5.62 1.64
CA ARG A 153 -14.52 -5.74 2.77
C ARG A 153 -14.09 -4.74 3.83
N SER A 154 -14.92 -3.73 4.07
CA SER A 154 -14.78 -2.88 5.25
C SER A 154 -15.36 -3.60 6.46
N VAL A 155 -14.66 -3.53 7.58
CA VAL A 155 -15.15 -4.01 8.88
C VAL A 155 -15.10 -2.86 9.87
N SER A 156 -15.94 -2.91 10.90
CA SER A 156 -15.85 -1.94 12.00
C SER A 156 -14.55 -2.12 12.77
N VAL A 157 -14.10 -1.07 13.48
CA VAL A 157 -12.93 -1.16 14.38
C VAL A 157 -13.13 -2.26 15.43
N GLU A 158 -14.35 -2.41 15.95
CA GLU A 158 -14.69 -3.45 16.91
C GLU A 158 -14.50 -4.86 16.32
N GLU A 159 -15.01 -5.10 15.11
CA GLU A 159 -14.83 -6.37 14.41
C GLU A 159 -13.37 -6.63 14.04
N TYR A 160 -12.64 -5.60 13.61
CA TYR A 160 -11.21 -5.69 13.33
C TYR A 160 -10.42 -6.12 14.57
N VAL A 161 -10.67 -5.47 15.71
CA VAL A 161 -10.07 -5.83 17.00
C VAL A 161 -10.40 -7.28 17.36
N LYS A 162 -11.67 -7.69 17.24
CA LYS A 162 -12.06 -9.09 17.48
C LYS A 162 -11.32 -10.06 16.55
N LEU A 163 -11.19 -9.72 15.27
CA LEU A 163 -10.49 -10.55 14.29
C LEU A 163 -9.00 -10.68 14.64
N VAL A 164 -8.32 -9.59 14.96
CA VAL A 164 -6.89 -9.60 15.34
C VAL A 164 -6.65 -10.46 16.58
N PHE A 165 -7.48 -10.32 17.62
CA PHE A 165 -7.30 -11.06 18.87
C PHE A 165 -7.79 -12.52 18.83
N SER A 166 -8.73 -12.85 17.93
CA SER A 166 -9.24 -14.22 17.77
C SER A 166 -8.46 -15.04 16.75
N SER A 167 -7.75 -14.38 15.83
CA SER A 167 -6.89 -15.05 14.85
C SER A 167 -5.81 -15.87 15.55
N LYS A 168 -5.65 -17.12 15.11
CA LYS A 168 -4.65 -18.04 15.62
C LYS A 168 -3.63 -18.33 14.53
N LEU A 169 -2.35 -18.09 14.81
CA LEU A 169 -1.24 -18.65 14.04
C LEU A 169 -0.73 -19.87 14.81
N ASN A 170 -0.75 -21.06 14.18
CA ASN A 170 -0.34 -22.33 14.78
C ASN A 170 -1.00 -22.62 16.15
N GLY A 171 -2.28 -22.28 16.29
CA GLY A 171 -3.06 -22.53 17.50
C GLY A 171 -2.85 -21.51 18.64
N LYS A 172 -1.90 -20.58 18.52
CA LYS A 172 -1.66 -19.49 19.47
C LYS A 172 -2.27 -18.19 18.96
N ASN A 173 -2.91 -17.43 19.85
CA ASN A 173 -3.37 -16.09 19.50
C ASN A 173 -2.29 -15.04 19.82
N ILE A 174 -2.46 -13.81 19.33
CA ILE A 174 -1.51 -12.73 19.57
C ILE A 174 -1.33 -12.41 21.06
N MET A 175 -2.36 -12.64 21.89
CA MET A 175 -2.27 -12.45 23.34
C MET A 175 -1.31 -13.43 23.99
N ASP A 176 -1.20 -14.66 23.48
CA ASP A 176 -0.25 -15.66 23.96
C ASP A 176 1.20 -15.26 23.66
N ALA A 177 1.44 -14.52 22.57
CA ALA A 177 2.76 -13.98 22.21
C ALA A 177 3.13 -12.71 22.99
N MET A 178 2.14 -11.96 23.50
CA MET A 178 2.33 -10.74 24.28
C MET A 178 2.52 -10.99 25.78
N LYS A 179 2.38 -12.23 26.26
CA LYS A 179 2.66 -12.58 27.66
C LYS A 179 4.15 -12.39 27.94
N ILE A 180 4.48 -11.40 28.75
CA ILE A 180 5.81 -11.25 29.33
C ILE A 180 5.92 -12.27 30.46
N ASN A 181 6.88 -13.20 30.36
CA ASN A 181 7.18 -14.17 31.42
C ASN A 181 7.80 -13.47 32.64
#